data_AF-A0A946VI41-F1
#
_entry.id   AF-A0A946VI41-F1
#
_cell.length_a   1.000
_cell.length_b   1.000
_cell.length_c   1.000
_cell.angle_alpha   90.00
_cell.angle_beta   90.00
_cell.angle_gamma   90.00
#
_symmetry.space_group_name_H-M   'P 1'
#
loop_
_entity.id
_entity.type
_entity.pdbx_description
1 polymer ?
#
loop_
_entity_poly.entity_id
_entity_poly.type
_entity_poly.pdbx_seq_one_letter_code
_entity_poly.pdbx_strand_id
1 'polypeptide(L)'
;MRRPTLVGISPLSVALLFLLLVPSLASAAIVNLSATIDGAQANAGNGTGSSATGSAAMTLDDQSNLFSWEIQWTSLASGETVAHFHGPAMPNQNGGVELNIGIANPANGSAFLSSGQATDLLNGLWYINIHSNNDPGGEIRGQVNVVPIPAAVWLFGTALLGMMGLAKRKAI
;
A
#
# COMPACT_ATOMS: atom_id res chain seq x y z
N MET A 1 -59.16 55.45 -11.27
CA MET A 1 -58.53 54.64 -10.20
C MET A 1 -58.25 53.24 -10.72
N ARG A 2 -56.97 52.91 -11.00
CA ARG A 2 -56.43 51.54 -10.97
C ARG A 2 -54.93 51.66 -10.68
N ARG A 3 -54.50 51.20 -9.51
CA ARG A 3 -53.08 51.14 -9.13
C ARG A 3 -52.49 49.84 -9.71
N PRO A 4 -51.32 49.85 -10.36
CA PRO A 4 -50.64 48.61 -10.72
C PRO A 4 -50.01 48.00 -9.46
N THR A 5 -50.32 46.73 -9.21
CA THR A 5 -49.71 45.90 -8.18
C THR A 5 -48.32 45.45 -8.62
N LEU A 6 -47.27 45.85 -7.88
CA LEU A 6 -45.94 45.24 -8.01
C LEU A 6 -46.01 43.79 -7.50
N VAL A 7 -45.65 42.85 -8.37
CA VAL A 7 -45.39 41.46 -7.98
C VAL A 7 -43.99 41.42 -7.36
N GLY A 8 -43.94 41.17 -6.05
CA GLY A 8 -42.70 41.03 -5.30
C GLY A 8 -41.98 39.74 -5.65
N ILE A 9 -40.74 39.86 -6.11
CA ILE A 9 -39.83 38.73 -6.33
C ILE A 9 -39.25 38.38 -4.95
N SER A 10 -39.54 37.19 -4.43
CA SER A 10 -39.05 36.73 -3.13
C SER A 10 -37.54 36.39 -3.20
N PRO A 11 -36.70 36.83 -2.23
CA PRO A 11 -35.25 36.66 -2.30
C PRO A 11 -34.77 35.35 -1.65
N LEU A 12 -35.50 34.24 -1.80
CA LEU A 12 -35.29 33.05 -0.95
C LEU A 12 -35.01 31.74 -1.69
N SER A 13 -34.30 31.77 -2.82
CA SER A 13 -33.97 30.51 -3.55
C SER A 13 -32.57 30.40 -4.15
N VAL A 14 -31.60 31.26 -3.81
CA VAL A 14 -30.23 31.17 -4.40
C VAL A 14 -29.15 30.95 -3.33
N ALA A 15 -29.37 30.00 -2.43
CA ALA A 15 -28.38 29.64 -1.42
C ALA A 15 -28.25 28.12 -1.27
N LEU A 16 -28.06 27.39 -2.37
CA LEU A 16 -27.65 25.99 -2.30
C LEU A 16 -26.96 25.50 -3.58
N LEU A 17 -25.91 26.20 -4.03
CA LEU A 17 -25.00 25.63 -5.04
C LEU A 17 -23.59 26.21 -4.93
N PHE A 18 -23.03 26.26 -3.71
CA PHE A 18 -21.57 26.19 -3.56
C PHE A 18 -21.21 24.71 -3.43
N LEU A 19 -21.23 24.02 -4.57
CA LEU A 19 -20.56 22.74 -4.70
C LEU A 19 -19.07 23.02 -4.42
N LEU A 20 -18.62 22.61 -3.24
CA LEU A 20 -17.22 22.65 -2.81
C LEU A 20 -16.41 21.77 -3.78
N LEU A 21 -15.99 22.34 -4.91
CA LEU A 21 -14.91 21.80 -5.70
C LEU A 21 -13.62 22.13 -4.94
N VAL A 22 -13.38 21.38 -3.87
CA VAL A 22 -12.06 21.37 -3.25
C VAL A 22 -11.18 20.61 -4.23
N PRO A 23 -10.23 21.23 -4.95
CA PRO A 23 -9.26 20.45 -5.69
C PRO A 23 -8.54 19.60 -4.66
N SER A 24 -8.67 18.27 -4.76
CA SER A 24 -7.79 17.37 -4.03
C SER A 24 -6.40 17.70 -4.51
N LEU A 25 -5.60 18.38 -3.68
CA LEU A 25 -4.16 18.43 -3.90
C LEU A 25 -3.73 16.96 -3.94
N ALA A 26 -3.31 16.48 -5.11
CA ALA A 26 -2.67 15.19 -5.22
C ALA A 26 -1.35 15.28 -4.43
N SER A 27 -1.42 14.95 -3.14
CA SER A 27 -0.25 14.79 -2.29
C SER A 27 0.42 13.48 -2.71
N ALA A 28 1.75 13.46 -2.79
CA ALA A 28 2.48 12.21 -2.94
C ALA A 28 2.13 11.33 -1.74
N ALA A 29 1.47 10.21 -1.99
CA ALA A 29 1.17 9.24 -0.95
C ALA A 29 2.28 8.20 -0.97
N ILE A 30 3.02 8.13 0.14
CA ILE A 30 3.90 6.99 0.36
C ILE A 30 3.02 5.81 0.75
N VAL A 31 2.96 4.81 -0.11
CA VAL A 31 2.29 3.55 0.15
C VAL A 31 3.26 2.63 0.89
N ASN A 32 2.89 2.19 2.08
CA ASN A 32 3.66 1.21 2.84
C ASN A 32 3.30 -0.20 2.37
N LEU A 33 4.31 -1.04 2.16
CA LEU A 33 4.14 -2.45 1.84
C LEU A 33 4.97 -3.31 2.79
N SER A 34 4.58 -4.57 2.94
CA SER A 34 5.34 -5.55 3.72
C SER A 34 5.27 -6.94 3.13
N ALA A 35 6.22 -7.79 3.53
CA ALA A 35 6.18 -9.23 3.27
C ALA A 35 6.76 -9.99 4.47
N THR A 36 6.10 -11.09 4.84
CA THR A 36 6.70 -12.13 5.68
C THR A 36 7.28 -13.19 4.76
N ILE A 37 8.53 -13.59 5.01
CA ILE A 37 9.30 -14.44 4.10
C ILE A 37 9.59 -15.76 4.82
N ASP A 38 9.21 -16.88 4.21
CA ASP A 38 9.43 -18.22 4.77
C ASP A 38 9.56 -19.29 3.68
N GLY A 39 9.96 -20.50 4.11
CA GLY A 39 10.11 -21.65 3.22
C GLY A 39 8.79 -22.30 2.81
N ALA A 40 7.64 -21.97 3.42
CA ALA A 40 6.35 -22.56 3.07
C ALA A 40 5.75 -21.93 1.81
N GLN A 41 6.01 -20.64 1.59
CA GLN A 41 5.54 -19.90 0.41
C GLN A 41 6.32 -20.22 -0.87
N ALA A 42 7.54 -20.76 -0.75
CA ALA A 42 8.43 -21.05 -1.88
C ALA A 42 7.83 -22.10 -2.84
N ASN A 43 8.40 -22.20 -4.06
CA ASN A 43 7.98 -23.17 -5.08
C ASN A 43 6.47 -23.17 -5.35
N ALA A 44 5.89 -21.98 -5.55
CA ALA A 44 4.45 -21.83 -5.78
C ALA A 44 3.59 -22.43 -4.64
N GLY A 45 4.04 -22.31 -3.38
CA GLY A 45 3.33 -22.81 -2.19
C GLY A 45 3.58 -24.28 -1.87
N ASN A 46 4.39 -25.00 -2.66
CA ASN A 46 4.81 -26.36 -2.33
C ASN A 46 5.85 -26.39 -1.20
N GLY A 47 6.50 -25.25 -0.96
CA GLY A 47 7.54 -25.06 0.03
C GLY A 47 8.87 -25.72 -0.30
N THR A 48 9.84 -25.51 0.60
CA THR A 48 11.20 -26.08 0.55
C THR A 48 11.50 -26.93 1.79
N GLY A 49 10.72 -26.78 2.86
CA GLY A 49 11.02 -27.36 4.18
C GLY A 49 12.11 -26.59 4.94
N SER A 50 12.59 -25.46 4.41
CA SER A 50 13.54 -24.59 5.09
C SER A 50 12.95 -23.99 6.37
N SER A 51 13.77 -23.92 7.42
CA SER A 51 13.48 -23.18 8.65
C SER A 51 13.88 -21.71 8.58
N ALA A 52 14.42 -21.26 7.44
CA ALA A 52 14.77 -19.87 7.24
C ALA A 52 13.54 -18.98 7.28
N THR A 53 13.71 -17.78 7.83
CA THR A 53 12.64 -16.78 7.95
C THR A 53 13.20 -15.40 7.66
N GLY A 54 12.33 -14.51 7.19
CA GLY A 54 12.67 -13.12 6.96
C GLY A 54 11.46 -12.21 6.95
N SER A 55 11.74 -10.93 6.79
CA SER A 55 10.75 -9.87 6.70
C SER A 55 11.23 -8.78 5.77
N ALA A 56 10.28 -8.12 5.11
CA ALA A 56 10.52 -6.94 4.32
C ALA A 56 9.58 -5.81 4.72
N ALA A 57 10.14 -4.61 4.85
CA ALA A 57 9.39 -3.35 4.88
C ALA A 57 9.74 -2.57 3.62
N MET A 58 8.74 -2.06 2.93
CA MET A 58 8.94 -1.33 1.68
C MET A 58 8.03 -0.12 1.60
N THR A 59 8.40 0.82 0.75
CA THR A 59 7.61 1.99 0.42
C THR A 59 7.57 2.21 -1.09
N LEU A 60 6.45 2.71 -1.59
CA LEU A 60 6.32 3.22 -2.94
C LEU A 60 5.81 4.65 -2.88
N ASP A 61 6.56 5.58 -3.49
CA ASP A 61 6.06 6.90 -3.81
C ASP A 61 5.18 6.82 -5.07
N ASP A 62 3.88 7.08 -4.91
CA ASP A 62 2.89 6.94 -5.99
C ASP A 62 2.96 8.03 -7.08
N GLN A 63 3.82 9.03 -6.93
CA GLN A 63 4.07 10.06 -7.95
C GLN A 63 5.36 9.78 -8.70
N SER A 64 6.46 9.54 -7.97
CA SER A 64 7.76 9.32 -8.58
C SER A 64 7.99 7.86 -8.99
N ASN A 65 7.16 6.93 -8.52
CA ASN A 65 7.35 5.48 -8.60
C ASN A 65 8.69 5.01 -8.01
N LEU A 66 9.24 5.78 -7.05
CA LEU A 66 10.40 5.34 -6.30
C LEU A 66 9.96 4.27 -5.30
N PHE A 67 10.35 3.03 -5.58
CA PHE A 67 10.18 1.89 -4.69
C PHE A 67 11.44 1.72 -3.85
N SER A 68 11.30 1.68 -2.53
CA SER A 68 12.40 1.48 -1.58
C SER A 68 12.11 0.29 -0.68
N TRP A 69 13.14 -0.44 -0.28
CA TRP A 69 12.98 -1.65 0.52
C TRP A 69 14.09 -1.81 1.57
N GLU A 70 13.70 -2.44 2.67
CA GLU A 70 14.58 -2.99 3.69
C GLU A 70 14.16 -4.44 3.92
N ILE A 71 15.08 -5.37 3.67
CA ILE A 71 14.81 -6.80 3.74
C ILE A 71 15.88 -7.45 4.61
N GLN A 72 15.47 -8.37 5.47
CA GLN A 72 16.37 -9.18 6.28
C GLN A 72 15.84 -10.59 6.42
N TRP A 73 16.74 -11.55 6.53
CA TRP A 73 16.40 -12.94 6.80
C TRP A 73 17.48 -13.62 7.64
N THR A 74 17.18 -14.83 8.11
CA THR A 74 18.10 -15.64 8.90
C THR A 74 17.97 -17.10 8.54
N SER A 75 19.02 -17.87 8.85
CA SER A 75 19.00 -19.33 8.88
C SER A 75 18.74 -20.03 7.54
N LEU A 76 19.23 -19.47 6.42
CA LEU A 76 19.31 -20.21 5.15
C LEU A 76 20.06 -21.52 5.34
N ALA A 77 19.60 -22.58 4.69
CA ALA A 77 20.17 -23.92 4.78
C ALA A 77 21.58 -24.00 4.15
N SER A 78 21.90 -23.07 3.25
CA SER A 78 23.21 -22.94 2.61
C SER A 78 23.51 -21.48 2.24
N GLY A 79 24.66 -21.23 1.61
CA GLY A 79 25.05 -19.89 1.20
C GLY A 79 24.02 -19.25 0.26
N GLU A 80 23.74 -17.96 0.48
CA GLU A 80 22.93 -17.15 -0.43
C GLU A 80 23.57 -17.09 -1.81
N THR A 81 22.75 -17.21 -2.85
CA THR A 81 23.21 -17.07 -4.24
C THR A 81 22.71 -15.82 -4.90
N VAL A 82 21.49 -15.37 -4.59
CA VAL A 82 20.87 -14.12 -5.06
C VAL A 82 19.50 -13.92 -4.38
N ALA A 83 19.03 -12.68 -4.32
CA ALA A 83 17.64 -12.34 -4.04
C ALA A 83 17.01 -11.52 -5.18
N HIS A 84 15.71 -11.71 -5.41
CA HIS A 84 14.94 -11.03 -6.45
C HIS A 84 13.56 -10.60 -5.95
N PHE A 85 13.04 -9.52 -6.55
CA PHE A 85 11.60 -9.33 -6.69
C PHE A 85 11.13 -10.01 -7.97
N HIS A 86 10.03 -10.73 -7.89
CA HIS A 86 9.39 -11.41 -9.02
C HIS A 86 7.95 -10.96 -9.18
N GLY A 87 7.43 -11.09 -10.39
CA GLY A 87 6.05 -10.77 -10.74
C GLY A 87 5.81 -10.79 -12.26
N PRO A 88 4.61 -10.37 -12.68
CA PRO A 88 3.38 -10.40 -11.89
C PRO A 88 2.91 -11.84 -11.65
N ALA A 89 2.53 -12.18 -10.43
CA ALA A 89 2.05 -13.50 -10.04
C ALA A 89 1.13 -13.41 -8.81
N MET A 90 0.01 -14.16 -8.86
CA MET A 90 -0.83 -14.36 -7.67
C MET A 90 -0.08 -15.19 -6.62
N PRO A 91 -0.53 -15.17 -5.35
CA PRO A 91 -0.02 -16.09 -4.34
C PRO A 91 -0.03 -17.54 -4.85
N ASN A 92 1.04 -18.28 -4.55
CA ASN A 92 1.25 -19.66 -5.01
C ASN A 92 1.35 -19.82 -6.54
N GLN A 93 1.81 -18.78 -7.25
CA GLN A 93 2.20 -18.85 -8.66
C GLN A 93 3.63 -18.35 -8.85
N ASN A 94 4.26 -18.68 -9.98
CA ASN A 94 5.60 -18.22 -10.31
C ASN A 94 5.53 -17.10 -11.35
N GLY A 95 6.33 -16.06 -11.13
CA GLY A 95 6.51 -14.93 -12.03
C GLY A 95 7.96 -14.82 -12.51
N GLY A 96 8.19 -13.96 -13.51
CA GLY A 96 9.53 -13.59 -13.96
C GLY A 96 10.25 -12.73 -12.93
N VAL A 97 11.52 -12.42 -13.19
CA VAL A 97 12.28 -11.45 -12.36
C VAL A 97 11.89 -10.04 -12.77
N GLU A 98 11.49 -9.24 -11.80
CA GLU A 98 11.16 -7.82 -11.98
C GLU A 98 12.32 -6.91 -11.57
N LEU A 99 12.97 -7.22 -10.43
CA LEU A 99 14.15 -6.52 -9.95
C LEU A 99 15.16 -7.49 -9.35
N ASN A 100 16.45 -7.23 -9.59
CA ASN A 100 17.54 -7.92 -8.94
C ASN A 100 17.97 -7.16 -7.67
N ILE A 101 17.97 -7.85 -6.53
CA ILE A 101 18.40 -7.31 -5.23
C ILE A 101 19.91 -7.59 -5.02
N GLY A 102 20.42 -8.68 -5.58
CA GLY A 102 21.81 -9.10 -5.43
C GLY A 102 22.02 -10.06 -4.26
N ILE A 103 23.26 -10.13 -3.76
CA ILE A 103 23.66 -10.97 -2.61
C ILE A 103 23.95 -10.03 -1.43
N ALA A 104 23.01 -9.88 -0.51
CA ALA A 104 23.13 -8.96 0.62
C ALA A 104 22.13 -9.27 1.73
N ASN A 105 22.56 -9.25 3.00
CA ASN A 105 21.68 -9.37 4.16
C ASN A 105 22.23 -8.53 5.33
N PRO A 106 21.58 -7.42 5.73
CA PRO A 106 20.32 -6.90 5.22
C PRO A 106 20.43 -6.42 3.76
N ALA A 107 19.36 -6.61 3.00
CA ALA A 107 19.22 -6.18 1.61
C ALA A 107 18.39 -4.91 1.56
N ASN A 108 19.06 -3.76 1.54
CA ASN A 108 18.41 -2.45 1.48
C ASN A 108 18.68 -1.83 0.10
N GLY A 109 17.67 -1.18 -0.48
CA GLY A 109 17.83 -0.58 -1.79
C GLY A 109 16.61 0.19 -2.25
N SER A 110 16.71 0.71 -3.47
CA SER A 110 15.61 1.37 -4.16
C SER A 110 15.75 1.27 -5.67
N ALA A 111 14.63 1.39 -6.37
CA ALA A 111 14.55 1.44 -7.82
C ALA A 111 13.34 2.27 -8.26
N PHE A 112 13.45 2.91 -9.42
CA PHE A 112 12.30 3.50 -10.09
C PHE A 112 11.54 2.42 -10.85
N LEU A 113 10.24 2.31 -10.58
CA LEU A 113 9.36 1.37 -11.27
C LEU A 113 8.73 2.03 -12.50
N SER A 114 8.47 1.24 -13.53
CA SER A 114 7.50 1.62 -14.55
C SER A 114 6.09 1.68 -13.94
N SER A 115 5.17 2.39 -14.61
CA SER A 115 3.78 2.48 -14.15
C SER A 115 3.07 1.11 -14.09
N GLY A 116 3.40 0.19 -15.01
CA GLY A 116 2.89 -1.18 -14.99
C GLY A 116 3.38 -1.95 -13.76
N GLN A 117 4.69 -1.90 -13.50
CA GLN A 117 5.30 -2.53 -12.32
C GLN A 117 4.74 -1.98 -11.01
N ALA A 118 4.59 -0.66 -10.91
CA ALA A 118 3.96 -0.02 -9.75
C ALA A 118 2.52 -0.51 -9.56
N THR A 119 1.75 -0.64 -10.64
CA THR A 119 0.38 -1.16 -10.61
C THR A 119 0.34 -2.62 -10.13
N ASP A 120 1.21 -3.48 -10.66
CA ASP A 120 1.28 -4.89 -10.28
C ASP A 120 1.74 -5.08 -8.83
N LEU A 121 2.71 -4.29 -8.38
CA LEU A 121 3.17 -4.25 -6.99
C LEU A 121 2.04 -3.87 -6.04
N LEU A 122 1.29 -2.79 -6.36
CA LEU A 122 0.17 -2.32 -5.55
C LEU A 122 -1.02 -3.29 -5.54
N ASN A 123 -1.19 -4.08 -6.60
CA ASN A 123 -2.16 -5.17 -6.66
C ASN A 123 -1.70 -6.45 -5.93
N GLY A 124 -0.54 -6.42 -5.28
CA GLY A 124 0.00 -7.57 -4.55
C GLY A 124 0.41 -8.72 -5.47
N LEU A 125 0.81 -8.42 -6.71
CA LEU A 125 1.25 -9.42 -7.69
C LEU A 125 2.76 -9.64 -7.66
N TRP A 126 3.46 -9.07 -6.69
CA TRP A 126 4.91 -9.21 -6.54
C TRP A 126 5.25 -10.04 -5.31
N TYR A 127 6.36 -10.78 -5.39
CA TYR A 127 6.93 -11.50 -4.26
C TYR A 127 8.45 -11.39 -4.22
N ILE A 128 9.01 -11.51 -3.03
CA ILE A 128 10.45 -11.60 -2.79
C ILE A 128 10.82 -13.07 -2.79
N ASN A 129 11.92 -13.42 -3.45
CA ASN A 129 12.50 -14.76 -3.43
C ASN A 129 13.98 -14.65 -3.06
N ILE A 130 14.42 -15.40 -2.05
CA ILE A 130 15.84 -15.50 -1.66
C ILE A 130 16.31 -16.91 -2.00
N HIS A 131 17.40 -16.99 -2.75
CA HIS A 131 17.94 -18.23 -3.30
C HIS A 131 19.19 -18.63 -2.52
N SER A 132 19.39 -19.94 -2.37
CA SER A 132 20.59 -20.51 -1.78
C SER A 132 21.20 -21.59 -2.67
N ASN A 133 22.37 -22.11 -2.29
CA ASN A 133 23.02 -23.19 -3.05
C ASN A 133 22.16 -24.47 -3.09
N ASN A 134 21.45 -24.80 -2.02
CA ASN A 134 20.61 -25.98 -1.92
C ASN A 134 19.26 -25.79 -2.64
N ASP A 135 18.75 -24.55 -2.66
CA ASP A 135 17.45 -24.22 -3.23
C ASP A 135 17.60 -23.10 -4.29
N PRO A 136 18.17 -23.41 -5.46
CA PRO A 136 18.42 -22.41 -6.51
C PRO A 136 17.14 -21.86 -7.15
N GLY A 137 16.00 -22.54 -6.99
CA GLY A 137 14.68 -22.04 -7.39
C GLY A 137 14.10 -20.98 -6.42
N GLY A 138 14.73 -20.79 -5.26
CA GLY A 138 14.27 -19.97 -4.16
C GLY A 138 14.08 -20.82 -2.91
N GLU A 139 14.85 -20.54 -1.87
CA GLU A 139 14.74 -21.21 -0.58
C GLU A 139 13.53 -20.71 0.21
N ILE A 140 13.35 -19.39 0.23
CA ILE A 140 12.27 -18.72 0.95
C ILE A 140 11.61 -17.65 0.08
N ARG A 141 10.30 -17.47 0.27
CA ARG A 141 9.46 -16.52 -0.47
C ARG A 141 8.60 -15.69 0.48
N GLY A 142 8.33 -14.44 0.12
CA GLY A 142 7.29 -13.63 0.75
C GLY A 142 6.48 -12.83 -0.25
N GLN A 143 5.15 -13.00 -0.27
CA GLN A 143 4.27 -12.16 -1.08
C GLN A 143 4.25 -10.71 -0.55
N VAL A 144 4.38 -9.74 -1.45
CA VAL A 144 4.33 -8.32 -1.10
C VAL A 144 2.87 -7.87 -1.02
N ASN A 145 2.51 -7.22 0.08
CA ASN A 145 1.16 -6.73 0.34
C ASN A 145 1.20 -5.26 0.79
N VAL A 146 0.20 -4.49 0.36
CA VAL A 146 -0.01 -3.13 0.87
C VAL A 146 -0.42 -3.18 2.34
N VAL A 147 0.20 -2.36 3.18
CA VAL A 147 -0.13 -2.20 4.60
C VAL A 147 -1.18 -1.10 4.73
N PRO A 148 -2.41 -1.39 5.17
CA PRO A 148 -3.43 -0.37 5.37
C PRO A 148 -3.01 0.61 6.47
N ILE A 149 -3.15 1.92 6.21
CA ILE A 149 -3.03 2.92 7.27
C ILE A 149 -4.22 2.71 8.24
N PRO A 150 -3.99 2.51 9.55
CA PRO A 150 -5.09 2.27 10.48
C PRO A 150 -6.13 3.39 10.41
N ALA A 151 -7.40 3.04 10.21
CA ALA A 151 -8.53 3.97 10.14
C ALA A 151 -8.74 4.81 11.42
N ALA A 152 -7.95 4.57 12.48
CA ALA A 152 -7.94 5.33 13.72
C ALA A 152 -7.73 6.83 13.52
N VAL A 153 -7.05 7.25 12.45
CA VAL A 153 -6.90 8.68 12.10
C VAL A 153 -8.25 9.35 11.85
N TRP A 154 -9.25 8.63 11.34
CA TRP A 154 -10.58 9.16 11.06
C TRP A 154 -11.51 9.19 12.29
N LEU A 155 -11.31 8.29 13.25
CA LEU A 155 -12.13 8.20 14.47
C LEU A 155 -11.95 9.41 15.40
N PHE A 156 -10.77 10.03 15.42
CA PHE A 156 -10.56 11.29 16.16
C PHE A 156 -11.34 12.47 15.55
N GLY A 157 -11.53 12.49 14.22
CA GLY A 157 -12.26 13.56 13.54
C GLY A 157 -13.77 13.55 13.82
N THR A 158 -14.38 12.37 13.92
CA THR A 158 -15.82 12.23 14.19
C THR A 158 -16.19 12.44 15.67
N ALA A 159 -15.28 12.13 16.59
CA ALA A 159 -15.50 12.35 18.02
C ALA A 159 -15.60 13.85 18.38
N LEU A 160 -14.87 14.72 17.67
CA LEU A 160 -14.92 16.18 17.88
C LEU A 160 -16.25 16.79 17.43
N LEU A 161 -16.85 16.28 16.35
CA LEU A 161 -18.17 16.71 15.86
C LEU A 161 -19.31 16.24 16.77
N GLY A 162 -19.19 15.06 17.38
CA GLY A 162 -20.16 14.53 18.34
C GLY A 162 -20.26 15.37 19.62
N MET A 163 -19.15 15.94 20.09
CA MET A 163 -19.12 16.75 21.33
C MET A 163 -19.71 18.17 21.17
N MET A 164 -19.71 18.75 19.98
CA MET A 164 -20.38 20.04 19.73
C MET A 164 -21.91 19.91 19.60
N GLY A 165 -22.42 18.70 19.28
CA GLY A 165 -23.86 18.43 19.16
C GLY A 165 -24.59 18.25 20.49
N LEU A 166 -23.89 17.87 21.57
CA LEU A 166 -24.50 17.62 22.88
C LEU A 166 -24.70 18.88 23.75
N ALA A 167 -24.00 19.98 23.44
CA ALA A 167 -24.06 21.20 24.24
C ALA A 167 -25.33 22.06 24.03
N LYS A 168 -26.28 21.63 23.18
CA LYS A 168 -27.50 22.41 22.85
C LYS A 168 -28.82 21.78 23.29
N ARG A 169 -28.84 20.91 24.31
CA ARG A 169 -30.11 20.44 24.91
C ARG A 169 -30.46 21.22 26.19
N LYS A 170 -31.13 22.36 25.95
CA LYS A 170 -32.18 23.07 26.70
C LYS A 170 -32.08 23.19 28.23
N ALA A 171 -31.93 24.44 28.67
CA ALA A 171 -32.63 24.99 29.83
C ALA A 171 -34.14 25.06 29.54
N ILE A 172 -34.95 24.46 30.42
CA ILE A 172 -36.33 24.83 30.75
C ILE A 172 -36.42 24.73 32.27
#